data_AF-A0A7S1V6W7-F1
#
_entry.id   AF-A0A7S1V6W7-F1
#
_cell.length_a   1.000
_cell.length_b   1.000
_cell.length_c   1.000
_cell.angle_alpha   90.00
_cell.angle_beta   90.00
_cell.angle_gamma   90.00
#
_symmetry.space_group_name_H-M   'P 1'
#
loop_
_entity.id
_entity.type
_entity.pdbx_description
1 polymer ?
#
loop_
_entity_poly.entity_id
_entity_poly.type
_entity_poly.pdbx_seq_one_letter_code
_entity_poly.pdbx_strand_id
1 'polypeptide(L)'
;ETVDAHGKGECTKHSYKCGAGSCIFFLLQECQGLIFHGDKAAYVQSPYVDSHGETPQYRGRPLNLDMDRYNIFHEMWAGHTVRQKVMQERSSSRQVIIADFF
;
A
#
# COMPACT_ATOMS: atom_id res chain seq x y z
N GLU A 1 -5.40 13.68 -2.14
CA GLU A 1 -4.30 14.06 -3.06
C GLU A 1 -4.91 14.54 -4.37
N THR A 2 -4.29 15.50 -5.06
CA THR A 2 -4.83 16.08 -6.30
C THR A 2 -4.41 15.20 -7.48
N VAL A 3 -5.38 14.58 -8.15
CA VAL A 3 -5.17 13.99 -9.49
C VAL A 3 -4.67 15.07 -10.44
N ASP A 4 -3.71 14.71 -11.28
CA ASP A 4 -3.14 15.67 -12.22
C ASP A 4 -4.02 15.92 -13.44
N ALA A 5 -3.55 16.77 -14.37
CA ALA A 5 -4.25 17.04 -15.62
C ALA A 5 -4.44 15.80 -16.51
N HIS A 6 -3.70 14.71 -16.27
CA HIS A 6 -3.83 13.43 -16.95
C HIS A 6 -4.70 12.42 -16.17
N GLY A 7 -5.28 12.85 -15.03
CA GLY A 7 -6.14 12.02 -14.19
C GLY A 7 -5.39 11.01 -13.33
N LYS A 8 -4.07 11.13 -13.17
CA LYS A 8 -3.26 10.20 -12.36
C LYS A 8 -2.84 10.83 -11.04
N GLY A 9 -3.01 10.08 -9.96
CA GLY A 9 -2.46 10.43 -8.66
C GLY A 9 -0.92 10.27 -8.60
N GLU A 10 -0.34 10.77 -7.52
CA GLU A 10 1.12 10.89 -7.37
C GLU A 10 1.80 9.54 -7.09
N CYS A 11 1.17 8.63 -6.34
CA CYS A 11 1.69 7.28 -6.12
C CYS A 11 1.72 6.47 -7.41
N THR A 12 0.70 6.61 -8.26
CA THR A 12 0.62 5.98 -9.58
C THR A 12 1.81 6.43 -10.41
N LYS A 13 2.03 7.74 -10.54
CA LYS A 13 3.19 8.29 -11.28
C LYS A 13 4.52 7.82 -10.69
N HIS A 14 4.66 7.89 -9.36
CA HIS A 14 5.87 7.49 -8.67
C HIS A 14 6.19 6.00 -8.91
N SER A 15 5.16 5.15 -8.92
CA SER A 15 5.33 3.73 -9.19
C SER A 15 5.92 3.46 -10.57
N TYR A 16 5.48 4.18 -11.60
CA TYR A 16 6.03 4.06 -12.95
C TYR A 16 7.46 4.58 -13.03
N LYS A 17 7.78 5.66 -12.30
CA LYS A 17 9.11 6.27 -12.30
C LYS A 17 10.15 5.43 -11.56
N CYS A 18 9.80 4.86 -10.41
CA CYS A 18 10.75 4.25 -9.48
C CYS A 18 10.67 2.73 -9.42
N GLY A 19 9.50 2.15 -9.68
CA GLY A 19 9.22 0.72 -9.48
C GLY A 19 8.75 -0.02 -10.73
N ALA A 20 8.92 0.57 -11.92
CA ALA A 20 8.42 0.03 -13.19
C ALA A 20 6.93 -0.34 -13.13
N GLY A 21 6.15 0.51 -12.47
CA GLY A 21 4.72 0.35 -12.25
C GLY A 21 4.37 -0.54 -11.05
N SER A 22 5.34 -1.04 -10.28
CA SER A 22 5.11 -1.84 -9.07
C SER A 22 5.73 -1.18 -7.84
N CYS A 23 4.94 -0.88 -6.82
CA CYS A 23 5.42 -0.25 -5.59
C CYS A 23 4.62 -0.69 -4.37
N ILE A 24 5.23 -0.47 -3.20
CA ILE A 24 4.61 -0.60 -1.88
C ILE A 24 4.70 0.77 -1.22
N PHE A 25 3.58 1.31 -0.76
CA PHE A 25 3.49 2.59 -0.09
C PHE A 25 2.91 2.40 1.32
N PHE A 26 3.22 3.36 2.20
CA PHE A 26 2.56 3.50 3.49
C PHE A 26 1.77 4.79 3.51
N LEU A 27 0.45 4.67 3.58
CA LEU A 27 -0.47 5.78 3.63
C LEU A 27 -0.51 6.33 5.06
N LEU A 28 0.19 7.44 5.28
CA LEU A 28 0.42 7.99 6.63
C LEU A 28 -0.88 8.44 7.31
N GLN A 29 -1.83 8.97 6.56
CA GLN A 29 -3.10 9.45 7.13
C GLN A 29 -3.96 8.24 7.56
N GLU A 30 -4.02 7.22 6.74
CA GLU A 30 -4.83 6.03 6.94
C GLU A 30 -4.13 5.00 7.85
N CYS A 31 -2.83 5.17 8.08
CA CYS A 31 -1.96 4.21 8.76
C CYS A 31 -2.13 2.82 8.15
N GLN A 32 -2.04 2.74 6.82
CA GLN A 32 -2.32 1.51 6.07
C GLN A 32 -1.28 1.29 4.97
N GLY A 33 -0.99 0.03 4.68
CA GLY A 33 -0.15 -0.31 3.53
C GLY A 33 -0.94 -0.25 2.23
N LEU A 34 -0.30 0.15 1.14
CA LEU A 34 -0.86 0.16 -0.20
C LEU A 34 0.12 -0.57 -1.12
N ILE A 35 -0.35 -1.65 -1.77
CA ILE A 35 0.40 -2.34 -2.81
C ILE A 35 -0.16 -1.94 -4.18
N PHE A 36 0.75 -1.76 -5.13
CA PHE A 36 0.43 -1.14 -6.41
C PHE A 36 1.08 -1.90 -7.56
N HIS A 37 0.34 -2.15 -8.64
CA HIS A 37 0.84 -2.69 -9.90
C HIS A 37 0.03 -2.18 -11.09
N GLY A 38 0.67 -1.40 -11.96
CA GLY A 38 0.07 -0.83 -13.17
C GLY A 38 -0.91 0.29 -12.85
N ASP A 39 -2.18 0.11 -13.16
CA ASP A 39 -3.29 1.01 -12.81
C ASP A 39 -4.07 0.51 -11.59
N LYS A 40 -3.60 -0.57 -10.96
CA LYS A 40 -4.31 -1.26 -9.89
C LYS A 40 -3.58 -1.13 -8.56
N ALA A 41 -4.36 -0.85 -7.52
CA ALA A 41 -3.90 -0.87 -6.15
C ALA A 41 -4.79 -1.76 -5.27
N ALA A 42 -4.25 -2.19 -4.14
CA ALA A 42 -4.98 -2.84 -3.07
C ALA A 42 -4.40 -2.40 -1.72
N TYR A 43 -5.25 -2.24 -0.72
CA TYR A 43 -4.79 -2.00 0.64
C TYR A 43 -4.32 -3.29 1.31
N VAL A 44 -3.32 -3.18 2.17
CA VAL A 44 -2.81 -4.26 3.02
C VAL A 44 -2.61 -3.77 4.45
N GLN A 45 -2.44 -4.69 5.40
CA GLN A 45 -2.24 -4.34 6.79
C GLN A 45 -0.97 -3.52 6.99
N SER A 46 -1.02 -2.55 7.89
CA SER A 46 0.14 -1.72 8.23
C SER A 46 1.27 -2.55 8.85
N PRO A 47 2.54 -2.30 8.46
CA PRO A 47 3.70 -2.81 9.19
C PRO A 47 3.93 -2.06 10.51
N TYR A 48 3.32 -0.88 10.67
CA TYR A 48 3.36 -0.10 11.89
C TYR A 48 2.13 -0.38 12.76
N VAL A 49 2.38 -0.71 14.03
CA VAL A 49 1.36 -1.10 15.01
C VAL A 49 1.47 -0.25 16.28
N ASP A 50 0.40 -0.20 17.06
CA ASP A 50 0.42 0.44 18.37
C ASP A 50 1.12 -0.43 19.43
N SER A 51 1.08 -0.01 20.70
CA SER A 51 1.67 -0.75 21.83
C SER A 51 1.09 -2.14 22.07
N HIS A 52 -0.06 -2.45 21.49
CA HIS A 52 -0.74 -3.74 21.63
C HIS A 52 -0.63 -4.61 20.36
N GLY A 53 0.08 -4.14 19.32
CA GLY A 53 0.20 -4.86 18.05
C GLY A 53 -0.98 -4.66 17.10
N GLU A 54 -1.88 -3.71 17.39
CA GLU A 54 -3.05 -3.45 16.56
C GLU A 54 -2.79 -2.32 15.54
N THR A 55 -3.54 -2.33 14.44
CA THR A 55 -3.57 -1.19 13.51
C THR A 55 -4.27 -0.03 14.21
N PRO A 56 -3.67 1.17 14.28
CA PRO A 56 -4.19 2.24 15.10
C PRO A 56 -5.56 2.71 14.61
N GLN A 57 -6.55 2.67 15.50
CA GLN A 57 -7.89 3.21 15.22
C GLN A 57 -8.00 4.71 15.55
N TYR A 58 -7.09 5.23 16.40
CA TYR A 58 -7.04 6.62 16.83
C TYR A 58 -5.62 7.19 16.68
N ARG A 59 -5.51 8.32 15.99
CA ARG A 59 -4.24 9.03 15.78
C ARG A 59 -3.76 9.68 17.09
N GLY A 60 -2.46 9.61 17.36
CA GLY A 60 -1.80 10.26 18.51
C GLY A 60 -0.97 9.33 19.39
N ARG A 61 -1.16 8.01 19.28
CA ARG A 61 -0.26 7.03 19.91
C ARG A 61 0.96 6.80 19.01
N PRO A 62 2.17 6.68 19.58
CA PRO A 62 3.34 6.27 18.81
C PRO A 62 3.09 4.90 18.16
N LEU A 63 3.49 4.76 16.90
CA LEU A 63 3.50 3.49 16.21
C LEU A 63 4.91 2.93 16.18
N ASN A 64 5.02 1.62 16.36
CA ASN A 64 6.26 0.89 16.27
C ASN A 64 6.24 0.00 15.04
N LEU A 65 7.40 -0.20 14.43
CA LEU A 65 7.56 -1.14 13.33
C LEU A 65 7.49 -2.56 13.88
N ASP A 66 6.51 -3.33 13.43
CA ASP A 66 6.43 -4.76 13.69
C ASP A 66 7.27 -5.50 12.66
N MET A 67 8.30 -6.22 13.12
CA MET A 67 9.26 -6.87 12.23
C MET A 67 8.65 -8.04 11.46
N ASP A 68 7.70 -8.76 12.03
CA ASP A 68 7.05 -9.88 11.34
C ASP A 68 6.20 -9.38 10.19
N ARG A 69 5.42 -8.31 10.42
CA ARG A 69 4.65 -7.65 9.36
C ARG A 69 5.56 -7.02 8.32
N TYR A 70 6.64 -6.36 8.74
CA TYR A 70 7.62 -5.78 7.81
C TYR A 70 8.24 -6.85 6.91
N ASN A 71 8.58 -8.02 7.46
CA ASN A 71 9.17 -9.11 6.68
C ASN A 71 8.24 -9.59 5.57
N ILE A 72 6.91 -9.57 5.77
CA ILE A 72 5.94 -9.88 4.69
C ILE A 72 6.10 -8.92 3.52
N PHE A 73 6.28 -7.62 3.77
CA PHE A 73 6.53 -6.63 2.71
C PHE A 73 7.87 -6.85 2.04
N HIS A 74 8.91 -7.12 2.84
CA HIS A 74 10.25 -7.37 2.33
C HIS A 74 10.30 -8.60 1.41
N GLU A 75 9.72 -9.72 1.84
CA GLU A 75 9.61 -10.95 1.04
C GLU A 75 8.78 -10.73 -0.22
N MET A 76 7.69 -9.96 -0.12
CA MET A 76 6.86 -9.63 -1.28
C MET A 76 7.64 -8.82 -2.33
N TRP A 77 8.42 -7.84 -1.88
CA TRP A 77 9.26 -7.02 -2.75
C TRP A 77 10.41 -7.84 -3.35
N ALA A 78 11.20 -8.51 -2.51
CA ALA A 78 12.35 -9.30 -2.91
C ALA A 78 11.96 -10.49 -3.81
N GLY A 79 10.78 -11.08 -3.59
CA GLY A 79 10.24 -12.15 -4.41
C GLY A 79 9.51 -11.68 -5.68
N HIS A 80 9.45 -10.36 -5.94
CA HIS A 80 8.72 -9.77 -7.05
C HIS A 80 7.23 -10.20 -7.11
N THR A 81 6.61 -10.45 -5.95
CA THR A 81 5.24 -10.99 -5.88
C THR A 81 4.15 -9.94 -5.73
N VAL A 82 4.51 -8.65 -5.73
CA VAL A 82 3.58 -7.51 -5.58
C VAL A 82 2.43 -7.60 -6.58
N ARG A 83 2.70 -7.92 -7.84
CA ARG A 83 1.66 -8.09 -8.88
C ARG A 83 0.65 -9.16 -8.48
N GLN A 84 1.10 -10.37 -8.13
CA GLN A 84 0.20 -11.44 -7.73
C GLN A 84 -0.64 -11.03 -6.53
N LYS A 85 -0.01 -10.38 -5.53
CA LYS A 85 -0.70 -9.94 -4.33
C LYS A 85 -1.77 -8.88 -4.61
N VAL A 86 -1.50 -7.90 -5.47
CA VAL A 86 -2.50 -6.90 -5.90
C VAL A 86 -3.70 -7.59 -6.54
N MET A 87 -3.47 -8.55 -7.45
CA MET A 87 -4.57 -9.26 -8.11
C MET A 87 -5.38 -10.10 -7.12
N GLN A 88 -4.71 -10.82 -6.22
CA GLN A 88 -5.36 -11.62 -5.19
C GLN A 88 -6.23 -10.76 -4.26
N GLU A 89 -5.70 -9.67 -3.72
CA GLU A 89 -6.42 -8.78 -2.81
C GLU A 89 -7.62 -8.11 -3.50
N ARG A 90 -7.50 -7.73 -4.79
CA ARG A 90 -8.64 -7.16 -5.53
C ARG A 90 -9.72 -8.18 -5.85
N SER A 91 -9.37 -9.46 -5.97
CA SER A 91 -10.35 -10.53 -6.17
C SER A 91 -11.10 -10.88 -4.89
N SER A 92 -10.45 -10.79 -3.72
CA SER A 92 -11.07 -11.09 -2.43
C SER A 92 -11.73 -9.89 -1.75
N SER A 93 -11.23 -8.68 -1.99
CA SER A 93 -11.70 -7.46 -1.33
C SER A 93 -12.94 -6.89 -2.01
N ARG A 94 -13.87 -6.39 -1.19
CA ARG A 94 -15.03 -5.60 -1.65
C ARG A 94 -14.70 -4.12 -1.83
N GLN A 95 -13.54 -3.67 -1.35
CA GLN A 95 -13.15 -2.27 -1.48
C GLN A 95 -12.71 -1.98 -2.91
N VAL A 96 -13.37 -1.02 -3.54
CA VAL A 96 -13.05 -0.57 -4.88
C VAL A 96 -12.10 0.62 -4.81
N ILE A 97 -10.87 0.43 -5.26
CA ILE A 97 -9.94 1.53 -5.55
C ILE A 97 -10.05 1.84 -7.04
N ILE A 98 -10.39 3.09 -7.35
CA ILE A 98 -10.47 3.60 -8.72
C ILE A 98 -9.08 3.54 -9.35
N ALA A 99 -9.00 3.15 -10.61
CA ALA A 99 -7.74 3.09 -11.35
C ALA A 99 -7.06 4.47 -11.36
N ASP A 100 -5.73 4.48 -11.25
CA ASP A 100 -4.89 5.68 -11.23
C ASP A 100 -5.22 6.71 -10.12
N PHE A 101 -6.02 6.34 -9.10
CA PHE A 101 -6.48 7.26 -8.06
C PHE A 101 -5.35 7.81 -7.18
N PHE A 102 -4.40 6.94 -6.82
CA PHE A 102 -3.33 7.24 -5.88
C PHE A 102 -2.13 7.88 -6.53
#